data_AF-A0A537NEU3-F1
#
_entry.id   AF-A0A537NEU3-F1
#
_cell.length_a   1.000
_cell.length_b   1.000
_cell.length_c   1.000
_cell.angle_alpha   90.00
_cell.angle_beta   90.00
_cell.angle_gamma   90.00
#
_symmetry.space_group_name_H-M   'P 1'
#
loop_
_entity.id
_entity.type
_entity.pdbx_description
1 polymer ?
#
loop_
_entity_poly.entity_id
_entity_poly.type
_entity_poly.pdbx_seq_one_letter_code
_entity_poly.pdbx_strand_id
1 'polypeptide(L)' 'MTQSASLLILQFLSWVADRPRTRTDVMEAWRSCPRTSVWEDCIVHGLVRFDKDKTASLTARGRAVLDGGKADE' A
#
# COMPACT_ATOMS: atom_id res chain seq x y z
N MET A 1 1.38 16.89 -11.77
CA MET A 1 2.19 16.52 -10.60
C MET A 1 1.57 15.30 -9.94
N THR A 2 1.87 14.10 -10.43
CA THR A 2 1.31 12.81 -9.92
C THR A 2 2.39 11.78 -9.63
N GLN A 3 3.66 12.11 -9.89
CA GLN A 3 4.80 11.20 -9.73
C GLN A 3 5.03 10.79 -8.26
N SER A 4 4.78 11.69 -7.30
CA SER A 4 4.93 11.40 -5.87
C SER A 4 3.91 10.40 -5.35
N ALA A 5 2.69 10.39 -5.88
CA ALA A 5 1.63 9.47 -5.46
C ALA A 5 1.98 8.03 -5.85
N SER A 6 2.47 7.82 -7.08
CA SER A 6 2.89 6.50 -7.56
C SER A 6 4.05 5.93 -6.74
N LEU A 7 5.03 6.76 -6.36
CA LEU A 7 6.14 6.33 -5.52
C LEU A 7 5.69 5.93 -4.11
N LEU A 8 4.79 6.71 -3.48
CA LEU A 8 4.25 6.36 -2.17
C LEU A 8 3.44 5.06 -2.20
N ILE A 9 2.70 4.80 -3.28
CA ILE A 9 2.00 3.54 -3.49
C ILE A 9 3.00 2.38 -3.54
N LEU A 10 4.07 2.48 -4.35
CA LEU A 10 5.09 1.43 -4.44
C LEU A 10 5.79 1.19 -3.10
N GLN A 11 6.13 2.26 -2.37
CA GLN A 11 6.71 2.16 -1.02
C GLN A 11 5.74 1.47 -0.05
N PHE A 12 4.45 1.81 -0.06
CA PHE A 12 3.44 1.15 0.76
C PHE A 12 3.28 -0.33 0.42
N LEU A 13 3.20 -0.66 -0.87
CA LEU A 13 3.08 -2.05 -1.33
C LEU A 13 4.31 -2.87 -0.95
N SER A 14 5.52 -2.32 -1.13
CA SER A 14 6.76 -2.98 -0.72
C SER A 14 6.83 -3.17 0.79
N TRP A 15 6.36 -2.18 1.55
CA TRP A 15 6.27 -2.27 3.00
C TRP A 15 5.33 -3.41 3.39
N VAL A 16 4.08 -3.44 2.93
CA VAL A 16 3.13 -4.54 3.20
C VAL A 16 3.64 -5.90 2.70
N ALA A 17 4.41 -5.94 1.60
CA ALA A 17 5.01 -7.17 1.08
C ALA A 17 6.03 -7.81 2.03
N ASP A 18 6.80 -6.98 2.74
CA ASP A 18 7.84 -7.43 3.66
C ASP A 18 7.26 -8.25 4.81
N ARG A 19 6.18 -7.75 5.43
CA ARG A 19 5.46 -8.43 6.51
C ARG A 19 3.99 -8.06 6.51
N PRO A 20 3.08 -9.03 6.76
CA PRO A 20 1.67 -8.74 6.97
C PRO A 20 1.52 -7.85 8.21
N ARG A 21 0.81 -6.73 8.08
CA ARG A 21 0.69 -5.68 9.11
C ARG A 21 -0.74 -5.38 9.42
N THR A 22 -1.03 -5.06 10.68
CA THR A 22 -2.41 -4.74 11.08
C THR A 22 -2.81 -3.34 10.63
N ARG A 23 -4.12 -3.09 10.54
CA ARG A 23 -4.66 -1.75 10.27
C ARG A 23 -4.15 -0.70 11.25
N THR A 24 -3.92 -1.06 12.51
CA THR A 24 -3.35 -0.15 13.51
C THR A 24 -1.93 0.25 13.14
N ASP A 25 -1.07 -0.72 12.81
CA ASP A 25 0.32 -0.49 12.40
C ASP A 25 0.40 0.38 11.12
N VAL A 26 -0.46 0.07 10.14
CA VAL A 26 -0.63 0.89 8.92
C VAL A 26 -1.04 2.32 9.27
N MET A 27 -2.05 2.49 10.12
CA MET A 27 -2.52 3.80 10.53
C MET A 27 -1.47 4.57 11.33
N GLU A 28 -0.62 3.93 12.13
CA GLU A 28 0.44 4.59 12.88
C GLU A 28 1.62 5.00 11.98
N ALA A 29 2.07 4.09 11.11
CA ALA A 29 3.19 4.35 10.19
C ALA A 29 2.84 5.36 9.09
N TRP A 30 1.58 5.38 8.62
CA TRP A 30 1.14 6.23 7.51
C TRP A 30 0.18 7.35 7.95
N ARG A 31 0.20 7.74 9.23
CA ARG A 31 -0.70 8.75 9.85
C ARG A 31 -0.41 10.21 9.46
N SER A 32 -0.11 10.51 8.19
CA SER A 32 0.54 11.81 7.93
C SER A 32 -0.37 13.02 7.65
N CYS A 33 -1.61 12.91 7.15
CA CYS A 33 -2.50 14.09 7.00
C CYS A 33 -3.92 13.77 6.45
N PRO A 34 -4.92 14.65 6.67
CA PRO A 34 -6.35 14.34 6.56
C PRO A 34 -6.98 14.37 5.16
N ARG A 35 -6.23 14.53 4.07
CA ARG A 35 -6.85 14.67 2.73
C ARG A 35 -7.14 13.35 2.03
N THR A 36 -6.24 12.37 2.06
CA THR A 36 -6.47 10.97 1.63
C THR A 36 -5.18 10.21 1.91
N SER A 37 -5.22 9.14 2.72
CA SER A 37 -4.01 8.37 3.00
C SER A 37 -3.71 7.42 1.83
N VAL A 38 -2.44 7.28 1.43
CA VAL A 38 -2.07 6.41 0.29
C VAL A 38 -2.55 4.97 0.48
N TRP A 39 -2.60 4.50 1.72
CA TRP A 39 -3.07 3.16 2.06
C TRP A 39 -4.57 2.98 1.81
N GLU A 40 -5.38 4.03 1.99
CA GLU A 40 -6.82 4.02 1.69
C GLU A 40 -7.04 3.92 0.19
N ASP A 41 -6.31 4.71 -0.59
CA ASP A 41 -6.31 4.64 -2.05
C ASP A 41 -5.94 3.23 -2.53
N CYS A 42 -4.90 2.62 -1.96
CA CYS A 42 -4.50 1.27 -2.29
C CYS A 42 -5.60 0.21 -2.01
N ILE A 43 -6.44 0.42 -0.99
CA ILE A 43 -7.61 -0.44 -0.74
C ILE A 43 -8.68 -0.20 -1.80
N VAL A 44 -9.00 1.07 -2.08
CA VAL A 44 -10.01 1.47 -3.08
C VAL A 44 -9.65 0.96 -4.47
N HIS A 45 -8.37 1.03 -4.83
CA HIS A 45 -7.82 0.51 -6.08
C HIS A 45 -7.65 -1.03 -6.09
N GLY A 46 -7.92 -1.70 -4.98
CA GLY A 46 -7.83 -3.16 -4.85
C GLY A 46 -6.40 -3.69 -4.95
N LEU A 47 -5.40 -2.88 -4.64
CA LEU A 47 -3.99 -3.26 -4.59
C LEU A 47 -3.66 -4.02 -3.30
N VAL A 48 -4.36 -3.70 -2.22
CA VAL A 48 -4.17 -4.31 -0.89
C VAL A 48 -5.52 -4.69 -0.32
N ARG A 49 -5.57 -5.79 0.43
CA ARG A 49 -6.77 -6.29 1.08
C ARG A 49 -6.51 -6.50 2.56
N PHE A 50 -7.48 -6.13 3.40
CA PHE A 50 -7.47 -6.46 4.81
C PHE A 50 -8.21 -7.78 5.02
N ASP A 51 -7.52 -8.75 5.62
CA ASP A 51 -8.14 -10.01 6.02
C ASP A 51 -8.99 -9.84 7.31
N LYS A 52 -9.70 -10.90 7.73
CA LYS A 52 -10.55 -10.89 8.93
C LYS A 52 -9.79 -10.51 10.19
N ASP A 53 -8.51 -10.86 10.25
CA ASP A 53 -7.57 -10.47 11.32
C ASP A 53 -7.11 -9.00 11.22
N LYS A 54 -7.78 -8.17 10.42
CA LYS A 54 -7.44 -6.75 10.17
C LYS A 54 -6.00 -6.58 9.68
N THR A 55 -5.49 -7.58 8.98
CA THR A 55 -4.11 -7.61 8.50
C THR A 55 -4.07 -7.31 7.00
N ALA A 56 -3.31 -6.30 6.62
CA ALA A 56 -3.07 -5.90 5.24
C ALA A 56 -2.22 -6.95 4.53
N SER A 57 -2.71 -7.43 3.39
CA SER A 57 -2.02 -8.36 2.48
C SER A 57 -2.12 -7.86 1.05
N LEU A 58 -1.06 -8.05 0.26
CA LEU A 58 -1.05 -7.71 -1.16
C LEU A 58 -2.04 -8.57 -1.95
N THR A 59 -2.79 -7.94 -2.85
CA THR A 59 -3.56 -8.66 -3.86
C THR A 59 -2.66 -9.01 -5.05
N ALA A 60 -3.12 -9.90 -5.93
CA ALA A 60 -2.43 -10.19 -7.19
C ALA A 60 -2.15 -8.91 -8.02
N ARG A 61 -3.08 -7.96 -7.98
CA ARG A 61 -2.97 -6.68 -8.68
C ARG A 61 -1.94 -5.75 -8.04
N GLY A 62 -1.93 -5.65 -6.70
CA GLY A 62 -0.89 -4.89 -5.99
C GLY A 62 0.50 -5.49 -6.17
N ARG A 63 0.61 -6.82 -6.23
CA ARG A 63 1.87 -7.51 -6.52
C ARG A 63 2.39 -7.15 -7.91
N ALA A 64 1.53 -7.15 -8.93
CA ALA A 64 1.90 -6.79 -10.30
C ALA A 64 2.36 -5.32 -10.42
N VAL A 65 1.70 -4.40 -9.71
CA VAL A 65 2.12 -2.98 -9.67
C VAL A 65 3.47 -2.83 -8.99
N LEU A 66 3.70 -3.53 -7.86
CA LEU A 66 4.97 -3.51 -7.16
C LEU A 66 6.12 -4.08 -8.00
N ASP A 67 5.86 -5.17 -8.72
CA ASP A 67 6.84 -5.82 -9.60
C ASP A 67 7.19 -4.93 -10.80
N GLY A 68 6.18 -4.38 -11.48
CA GLY A 68 6.38 -3.46 -12.59
C GLY A 68 7.07 -2.14 -12.20
N GLY A 69 6.88 -1.68 -10.96
CA GLY A 69 7.57 -0.50 -10.43
C GLY A 69 9.00 -0.76 -9.95
N LYS A 70 9.38 -2.02 -9.66
CA LYS A 70 10.76 -2.41 -9.32
C LYS A 70 11.64 -2.63 -10.55
N ALA A 71 11.04 -2.92 -11.69
CA ALA A 71 11.76 -3.22 -12.93
C ALA A 71 12.30 -1.97 -13.66
N ASP A 72 11.90 -0.77 -13.22
CA ASP A 72 12.31 0.53 -13.78
C ASP A 72 13.45 1.21 -12.99
N GLU A 73 14.08 0.49 -12.04
CA GLU A 73 15.26 0.95 -11.27
C GLU A 73 16.57 0.25 -11.69
#